data_AF-A0A933IGJ8-F1
#
_entry.id   AF-A0A933IGJ8-F1
#
_cell.length_a   1.000
_cell.length_b   1.000
_cell.length_c   1.000
_cell.angle_alpha   90.00
_cell.angle_beta   90.00
_cell.angle_gamma   90.00
#
_symmetry.space_group_name_H-M   'P 1'
#
loop_
_entity.id
_entity.type
_entity.pdbx_description
1 polymer ?
#
loop_
_entity_poly.entity_id
_entity_poly.type
_entity_poly.pdbx_seq_one_letter_code
_entity_poly.pdbx_strand_id
1 'polypeptide(L)'
;MSRIYRIDDGWAVRERQRALPEGIVAEAWPDVFEPGTFWISHATKRLLDSAGAPLTPSAVVEGSRIPIYFPEGVEEPDSLPSEESLRVRVLAGHGIAVIWYGTPSRPGGRPLPEPTSPEDAFFTLMKMGSRVNHLWRLFHTRPEAVEFMARHFPEDARARTWAEALAVARYSELLSPGSA
;
A
#
# COMPACT_ATOMS: atom_id res chain seq x y z
N MET A 1 10.86 -1.38 -13.25
CA MET A 1 9.59 -1.87 -12.68
C MET A 1 9.78 -2.10 -11.19
N SER A 2 8.94 -1.52 -10.34
CA SER A 2 9.05 -1.69 -8.88
C SER A 2 8.58 -3.10 -8.50
N ARG A 3 9.34 -3.79 -7.65
CA ARG A 3 9.00 -5.11 -7.11
C ARG A 3 8.75 -5.00 -5.62
N ILE A 4 7.78 -5.73 -5.12
CA ILE A 4 7.43 -5.78 -3.70
C ILE A 4 7.56 -7.23 -3.25
N TYR A 5 8.19 -7.43 -2.11
CA TYR A 5 8.63 -8.73 -1.64
C TYR A 5 7.91 -9.08 -0.35
N ARG A 6 7.44 -10.32 -0.28
CA ARG A 6 6.97 -10.93 0.96
C ARG A 6 8.11 -11.69 1.61
N ILE A 7 8.37 -11.44 2.89
CA ILE A 7 9.40 -12.11 3.69
C ILE A 7 8.72 -12.75 4.90
N ASP A 8 8.79 -14.08 5.01
CA ASP A 8 8.12 -14.82 6.09
C ASP A 8 8.97 -14.87 7.38
N ASP A 9 10.27 -14.56 7.28
CA ASP A 9 11.17 -14.43 8.42
C ASP A 9 11.23 -12.98 8.93
N GLY A 10 10.20 -12.58 9.68
CA GLY A 10 10.12 -11.25 10.27
C GLY A 10 11.17 -10.97 11.35
N TRP A 11 11.77 -12.01 11.95
CA TRP A 11 12.88 -11.81 12.87
C TRP A 11 14.11 -11.33 12.11
N ALA A 12 14.44 -11.96 10.99
CA ALA A 12 15.53 -11.56 10.11
C ALA A 12 15.37 -10.13 9.56
N VAL A 13 14.14 -9.72 9.25
CA VAL A 13 13.82 -8.33 8.86
C VAL A 13 14.15 -7.36 9.98
N ARG A 14 13.65 -7.62 11.21
CA ARG A 14 13.87 -6.73 12.36
C ARG A 14 15.33 -6.67 12.80
N GLU A 15 16.03 -7.80 12.74
CA GLU A 15 17.47 -7.85 13.02
C GLU A 15 18.24 -6.92 12.07
N ARG A 16 17.98 -7.02 10.76
CA ARG A 16 18.63 -6.17 9.75
C ARG A 16 18.26 -4.70 9.91
N GLN A 17 17.00 -4.39 10.23
CA GLN A 17 16.58 -3.01 10.53
C GLN A 17 17.39 -2.40 11.69
N ARG A 18 17.67 -3.18 12.75
CA ARG A 18 18.47 -2.73 13.90
C ARG A 18 19.96 -2.58 13.57
N ALA A 19 20.44 -3.28 12.55
CA ALA A 19 21.83 -3.19 12.09
C ALA A 19 22.08 -2.01 11.15
N LEU A 20 21.04 -1.26 10.74
CA LEU A 20 21.20 -0.11 9.87
C LEU A 20 21.87 1.07 10.60
N PRO A 21 22.65 1.89 9.87
CA PRO A 21 23.18 3.14 10.42
C PRO A 21 22.09 4.06 10.96
N GLU A 22 22.45 4.86 11.96
CA GLU A 22 21.56 5.87 12.54
C GLU A 22 21.02 6.81 11.46
N GLY A 23 19.72 7.13 11.54
CA GLY A 23 19.03 7.99 10.58
C GLY A 23 18.57 7.29 9.29
N ILE A 24 18.94 6.02 9.07
CA ILE A 24 18.44 5.24 7.94
C ILE A 24 17.23 4.41 8.38
N VAL A 25 16.10 4.58 7.68
CA VAL A 25 14.86 3.84 7.94
C VAL A 25 14.57 2.90 6.78
N ALA A 26 14.46 1.61 7.07
CA ALA A 26 13.94 0.60 6.16
C ALA A 26 12.45 0.39 6.42
N GLU A 27 11.59 0.95 5.56
CA GLU A 27 10.14 0.77 5.65
C GLU A 27 9.76 -0.69 5.36
N ALA A 28 9.28 -1.38 6.39
CA ALA A 28 8.76 -2.74 6.31
C ALA A 28 7.40 -2.81 7.00
N TRP A 29 6.40 -3.33 6.29
CA TRP A 29 5.03 -3.39 6.77
C TRP A 29 4.70 -4.82 7.19
N PRO A 30 4.29 -5.05 8.46
CA PRO A 30 3.85 -6.38 8.86
C PRO A 30 2.59 -6.76 8.10
N ASP A 31 2.51 -8.01 7.64
CA ASP A 31 1.26 -8.55 7.12
C ASP A 31 0.21 -8.55 8.25
N VAL A 32 -0.95 -7.99 7.97
CA VAL A 32 -2.00 -7.80 8.96
C VAL A 32 -2.62 -9.14 9.37
N PHE A 33 -2.62 -10.12 8.47
CA PHE A 33 -3.30 -11.41 8.66
C PHE A 33 -2.32 -12.55 8.94
N GLU A 34 -1.02 -12.36 8.66
CA GLU A 34 0.02 -13.38 8.82
C GLU A 34 1.13 -12.91 9.76
N PRO A 35 1.00 -13.10 11.09
CA PRO A 35 1.98 -12.68 12.08
C PRO A 35 3.38 -13.20 11.77
N GLY A 36 4.38 -12.31 11.85
CA GLY A 36 5.77 -12.64 11.53
C GLY A 36 6.14 -12.47 10.05
N THR A 37 5.17 -12.27 9.16
CA THR A 37 5.40 -11.94 7.75
C THR A 37 5.53 -10.43 7.57
N PHE A 38 6.39 -10.00 6.65
CA PHE A 38 6.52 -8.61 6.23
C PHE A 38 6.43 -8.46 4.72
N TRP A 39 5.84 -7.35 4.30
CA TRP A 39 5.94 -6.82 2.95
C TRP A 39 6.95 -5.68 2.92
N ILE A 40 7.87 -5.72 1.94
CA ILE A 40 8.92 -4.73 1.76
C ILE A 40 9.08 -4.31 0.31
N SER A 41 9.41 -3.04 0.10
CA SER A 41 9.75 -2.47 -1.19
C SER A 41 11.06 -3.05 -1.75
N HIS A 42 11.34 -2.84 -3.04
CA HIS A 42 12.62 -3.25 -3.62
C HIS A 42 13.78 -2.44 -3.04
N ALA A 43 13.57 -1.15 -2.81
CA ALA A 43 14.54 -0.29 -2.14
C ALA A 43 14.85 -0.78 -0.72
N THR A 44 13.81 -1.09 0.07
CA THR A 44 13.97 -1.66 1.42
C THR A 44 14.68 -2.99 1.37
N LYS A 45 14.33 -3.89 0.44
CA LYS A 45 15.00 -5.20 0.33
C LYS A 45 16.50 -5.03 0.09
N ARG A 46 16.90 -4.19 -0.88
CA ARG A 46 18.32 -3.94 -1.16
C ARG A 46 19.06 -3.38 0.05
N LEU A 47 18.41 -2.49 0.80
CA LEU A 47 18.97 -1.91 2.01
C LEU A 47 19.18 -2.98 3.10
N LEU A 48 18.17 -3.81 3.35
CA LEU A 48 18.27 -4.88 4.36
C LEU A 48 19.27 -5.97 3.94
N ASP A 49 19.32 -6.33 2.66
CA ASP A 49 20.30 -7.27 2.12
C ASP A 49 21.75 -6.75 2.25
N SER A 50 21.96 -5.43 2.30
CA SER A 50 23.30 -4.85 2.52
C SER A 50 23.76 -4.92 3.99
N ALA A 51 22.82 -5.17 4.91
CA ALA A 51 23.07 -5.25 6.35
C ALA A 51 23.25 -6.71 6.84
N GLY A 52 23.26 -7.71 5.94
CA GLY A 52 23.41 -9.11 6.33
C GLY A 52 23.30 -10.09 5.15
N ALA A 53 23.03 -11.37 5.44
CA ALA A 53 22.73 -12.33 4.39
C ALA A 53 21.45 -11.92 3.62
N PRO A 54 21.36 -12.13 2.29
CA PRO A 54 20.17 -11.76 1.53
C PRO A 54 18.90 -12.41 2.08
N LEU A 55 17.83 -11.62 2.23
CA LEU A 55 16.52 -12.12 2.63
C LEU A 55 15.90 -12.93 1.48
N THR A 56 15.40 -14.12 1.79
CA THR A 56 14.70 -14.97 0.82
C THR A 56 13.22 -14.59 0.75
N PRO A 57 12.71 -14.13 -0.40
CA PRO A 57 11.31 -13.80 -0.53
C PRO A 57 10.45 -15.06 -0.71
N SER A 58 9.32 -15.12 -0.03
CA SER A 58 8.28 -16.14 -0.21
C SER A 58 7.34 -15.80 -1.37
N ALA A 59 7.20 -14.51 -1.70
CA ALA A 59 6.47 -14.03 -2.87
C ALA A 59 7.09 -12.74 -3.42
N VAL A 60 6.90 -12.51 -4.73
CA VAL A 60 7.31 -11.29 -5.42
C VAL A 60 6.16 -10.78 -6.27
N VAL A 61 5.74 -9.55 -6.02
CA VAL A 61 4.66 -8.89 -6.76
C VAL A 61 5.23 -7.69 -7.51
N GLU A 62 4.88 -7.55 -8.79
CA GLU A 62 5.17 -6.32 -9.53
C GLU A 62 4.25 -5.20 -9.04
N GLY A 63 4.83 -4.10 -8.57
CA GLY A 63 4.06 -3.01 -7.95
C GLY A 63 3.04 -2.36 -8.89
N SER A 64 3.32 -2.34 -10.20
CA SER A 64 2.37 -1.82 -11.22
C SER A 64 1.04 -2.58 -11.25
N ARG A 65 1.01 -3.83 -10.75
CA ARG A 65 -0.22 -4.64 -10.61
C ARG A 65 -1.14 -4.19 -9.48
N ILE A 66 -0.72 -3.19 -8.70
CA ILE A 66 -1.50 -2.58 -7.60
C ILE A 66 -1.78 -1.13 -7.98
N PRO A 67 -2.93 -0.86 -8.65
CA PRO A 67 -3.28 0.47 -9.10
C PRO A 67 -3.59 1.40 -7.93
N ILE A 68 -3.20 2.67 -8.09
CA ILE A 68 -3.50 3.75 -7.15
C ILE A 68 -4.40 4.73 -7.88
N TYR A 69 -5.55 5.08 -7.30
CA TYR A 69 -6.43 6.12 -7.81
C TYR A 69 -6.25 7.43 -7.04
N PHE A 70 -6.11 8.51 -7.80
CA PHE A 70 -6.15 9.88 -7.30
C PHE A 70 -7.35 10.59 -7.93
N PRO A 71 -8.39 10.95 -7.15
CA PRO A 71 -9.45 11.82 -7.60
C PRO A 71 -8.91 13.16 -8.09
N GLU A 72 -9.68 13.86 -8.92
CA GLU A 72 -9.32 15.21 -9.35
C GLU A 72 -9.20 16.18 -8.17
N GLY A 73 -8.25 17.14 -8.24
CA GLY A 73 -8.04 18.14 -7.19
C GLY A 73 -7.20 17.66 -6.00
N VAL A 74 -6.24 16.76 -6.21
CA VAL A 74 -5.17 16.52 -5.22
C VAL A 74 -4.26 17.74 -5.18
N GLU A 75 -4.40 18.54 -4.12
CA GLU A 75 -3.71 19.84 -3.98
C GLU A 75 -2.29 19.72 -3.39
N GLU A 76 -1.96 18.60 -2.72
CA GLU A 76 -0.70 18.45 -1.97
C GLU A 76 0.13 17.24 -2.41
N PRO A 77 0.70 17.22 -3.63
CA PRO A 77 1.50 16.09 -4.09
C PRO A 77 2.79 15.87 -3.28
N ASP A 78 3.38 16.94 -2.74
CA ASP A 78 4.67 16.87 -2.04
C ASP A 78 4.61 16.19 -0.67
N SER A 79 3.42 16.17 -0.05
CA SER A 79 3.17 15.53 1.26
C SER A 79 2.80 14.05 1.13
N LEU A 80 2.48 13.58 -0.08
CA LEU A 80 2.08 12.20 -0.32
C LEU A 80 3.21 11.20 -0.01
N PRO A 81 2.90 10.05 0.61
CA PRO A 81 3.82 8.93 0.69
C PRO A 81 4.21 8.44 -0.71
N SER A 82 5.34 7.76 -0.81
CA SER A 82 5.74 7.16 -2.10
C SER A 82 4.72 6.11 -2.54
N GLU A 83 4.52 5.99 -3.86
CA GLU A 83 3.67 4.93 -4.41
C GLU A 83 4.13 3.53 -3.98
N GLU A 84 5.44 3.34 -3.81
CA GLU A 84 6.00 2.07 -3.37
C GLU A 84 5.57 1.74 -1.92
N SER A 85 5.66 2.70 -1.00
CA SER A 85 5.19 2.52 0.38
C SER A 85 3.69 2.23 0.43
N LEU A 86 2.90 2.94 -0.38
CA LEU A 86 1.46 2.70 -0.51
C LEU A 86 1.16 1.27 -0.97
N ARG A 87 1.79 0.82 -2.06
CA ARG A 87 1.56 -0.53 -2.60
C ARG A 87 1.99 -1.62 -1.62
N VAL A 88 3.08 -1.40 -0.87
CA VAL A 88 3.51 -2.32 0.19
C VAL A 88 2.45 -2.39 1.29
N ARG A 89 1.91 -1.25 1.74
CA ARG A 89 0.82 -1.21 2.73
C ARG A 89 -0.46 -1.89 2.25
N VAL A 90 -0.79 -1.74 0.96
CA VAL A 90 -1.94 -2.41 0.32
C VAL A 90 -1.77 -3.93 0.36
N LEU A 91 -0.60 -4.44 -0.03
CA LEU A 91 -0.32 -5.89 0.04
C LEU A 91 -0.34 -6.42 1.48
N ALA A 92 0.22 -5.67 2.42
CA ALA A 92 0.18 -6.03 3.85
C ALA A 92 -1.24 -6.12 4.40
N GLY A 93 -2.20 -5.37 3.83
CA GLY A 93 -3.63 -5.46 4.14
C GLY A 93 -4.42 -6.37 3.19
N HIS A 94 -3.76 -7.23 2.41
CA HIS A 94 -4.37 -8.13 1.41
C HIS A 94 -5.29 -7.41 0.40
N GLY A 95 -4.97 -6.15 0.08
CA GLY A 95 -5.65 -5.36 -0.93
C GLY A 95 -5.11 -5.60 -2.34
N ILE A 96 -5.89 -5.19 -3.34
CA ILE A 96 -5.56 -5.26 -4.77
C ILE A 96 -5.38 -3.88 -5.44
N ALA A 97 -5.90 -2.83 -4.81
CA ALA A 97 -5.86 -1.46 -5.31
C ALA A 97 -6.11 -0.50 -4.16
N VAL A 98 -5.88 0.79 -4.38
CA VAL A 98 -6.10 1.82 -3.35
C VAL A 98 -6.52 3.15 -3.96
N ILE A 99 -7.31 3.91 -3.21
CA ILE A 99 -7.70 5.28 -3.55
C ILE A 99 -7.26 6.25 -2.45
N TRP A 100 -6.80 7.42 -2.86
CA TRP A 100 -6.67 8.56 -1.96
C TRP A 100 -8.05 9.14 -1.62
N TYR A 101 -8.41 9.17 -0.33
CA TYR A 101 -9.73 9.57 0.13
C TYR A 101 -9.78 11.00 0.70
N GLY A 102 -8.64 11.52 1.19
CA GLY A 102 -8.53 12.89 1.69
C GLY A 102 -7.44 13.09 2.74
N THR A 103 -7.44 14.26 3.38
CA THR A 103 -6.64 14.57 4.58
C THR A 103 -7.58 15.02 5.71
N PRO A 104 -7.39 14.57 6.96
CA PRO A 104 -8.24 14.98 8.10
C PRO A 104 -8.25 16.49 8.35
N SER A 105 -7.20 17.18 7.94
CA SER A 105 -7.02 18.61 8.15
C SER A 105 -7.77 19.49 7.14
N ARG A 106 -8.49 18.93 6.15
CA ARG A 106 -9.19 19.72 5.13
C ARG A 106 -10.49 20.35 5.68
N PRO A 107 -10.59 21.68 5.78
CA PRO A 107 -11.81 22.35 6.22
C PRO A 107 -12.95 22.17 5.21
N GLY A 108 -14.18 21.95 5.69
CA GLY A 108 -15.36 21.81 4.83
C GLY A 108 -15.43 20.51 4.02
N GLY A 109 -14.50 19.57 4.26
CA GLY A 109 -14.53 18.24 3.66
C GLY A 109 -15.62 17.35 4.24
N ARG A 110 -15.93 16.26 3.54
CA ARG A 110 -16.79 15.19 4.08
C ARG A 110 -16.20 14.62 5.37
N PRO A 111 -17.02 14.13 6.31
CA PRO A 111 -16.53 13.35 7.44
C PRO A 111 -15.64 12.21 6.94
N LEU A 112 -14.42 12.16 7.48
CA LEU A 112 -13.48 11.09 7.17
C LEU A 112 -13.71 9.92 8.12
N PRO A 113 -13.76 8.69 7.62
CA PRO A 113 -13.70 7.50 8.46
C PRO A 113 -12.45 7.53 9.34
N GLU A 114 -12.59 7.12 10.59
CA GLU A 114 -11.47 6.94 11.52
C GLU A 114 -11.11 5.44 11.58
N PRO A 115 -9.96 5.03 11.03
CA PRO A 115 -9.49 3.66 11.18
C PRO A 115 -9.18 3.34 12.64
N THR A 116 -9.69 2.22 13.11
CA THR A 116 -9.52 1.72 14.49
C THR A 116 -8.68 0.44 14.54
N SER A 117 -8.54 -0.25 13.40
CA SER A 117 -7.82 -1.51 13.27
C SER A 117 -6.89 -1.50 12.05
N PRO A 118 -5.73 -2.20 12.10
CA PRO A 118 -4.91 -2.44 10.91
C PRO A 118 -5.64 -3.18 9.78
N GLU A 119 -6.70 -3.94 10.11
CA GLU A 119 -7.56 -4.68 9.18
C GLU A 119 -8.59 -3.79 8.46
N ASP A 120 -8.78 -2.55 8.93
CA ASP A 120 -9.74 -1.65 8.32
C ASP A 120 -9.34 -1.34 6.87
N ALA A 121 -10.33 -1.32 5.97
CA ALA A 121 -10.12 -0.96 4.58
C ALA A 121 -9.63 0.50 4.45
N PHE A 122 -10.00 1.36 5.40
CA PHE A 122 -9.45 2.69 5.53
C PHE A 122 -8.19 2.67 6.39
N PHE A 123 -7.15 3.40 5.98
CA PHE A 123 -5.93 3.53 6.77
C PHE A 123 -5.27 4.89 6.52
N THR A 124 -4.53 5.37 7.52
CA THR A 124 -3.69 6.56 7.36
C THR A 124 -2.30 6.16 6.92
N LEU A 125 -1.74 6.92 5.97
CA LEU A 125 -0.33 6.82 5.61
C LEU A 125 0.24 8.22 5.40
N MET A 126 1.43 8.42 5.95
CA MET A 126 2.17 9.67 5.92
C MET A 126 3.51 9.44 5.26
N LYS A 127 3.97 10.40 4.45
CA LYS A 127 5.35 10.41 3.96
C LYS A 127 6.31 10.55 5.13
N MET A 128 7.38 9.76 5.15
CA MET A 128 8.43 9.90 6.16
C MET A 128 8.97 11.35 6.20
N GLY A 129 8.96 11.95 7.39
CA GLY A 129 9.34 13.36 7.61
C GLY A 129 8.24 14.39 7.36
N SER A 130 7.07 13.98 6.85
CA SER A 130 5.88 14.85 6.76
C SER A 130 5.14 14.92 8.11
N ARG A 131 4.21 15.86 8.22
CA ARG A 131 3.22 15.96 9.31
C ARG A 131 1.78 15.74 8.83
N VAL A 132 1.59 15.49 7.54
CA VAL A 132 0.28 15.35 6.92
C VAL A 132 -0.08 13.87 6.82
N ASN A 133 -1.16 13.49 7.51
CA ASN A 133 -1.76 12.18 7.36
C ASN A 133 -2.71 12.18 6.18
N HIS A 134 -2.48 11.29 5.23
CA HIS A 134 -3.41 11.05 4.13
C HIS A 134 -4.26 9.82 4.48
N LEU A 135 -5.57 9.95 4.33
CA LEU A 135 -6.49 8.85 4.46
C LEU A 135 -6.62 8.15 3.11
N TRP A 136 -6.42 6.84 3.14
CA TRP A 136 -6.49 5.95 2.01
C TRP A 136 -7.57 4.92 2.25
N ARG A 137 -8.10 4.37 1.16
CA ARG A 137 -8.96 3.19 1.21
C ARG A 137 -8.40 2.13 0.27
N LEU A 138 -8.01 0.98 0.80
CA LEU A 138 -7.68 -0.18 -0.04
C LEU A 138 -8.96 -0.91 -0.46
N PHE A 139 -8.87 -1.68 -1.54
CA PHE A 139 -9.91 -2.57 -2.01
C PHE A 139 -9.40 -4.00 -1.96
N HIS A 140 -10.16 -4.92 -1.40
CA HIS A 140 -9.81 -6.35 -1.36
C HIS A 140 -10.27 -7.06 -2.64
N THR A 141 -11.35 -6.56 -3.26
CA THR A 141 -11.90 -7.15 -4.49
C THR A 141 -12.27 -6.10 -5.54
N ARG A 142 -12.31 -6.52 -6.80
CA ARG A 142 -12.74 -5.63 -7.89
C ARG A 142 -14.22 -5.21 -7.77
N PRO A 143 -15.18 -6.11 -7.47
CA PRO A 143 -16.57 -5.69 -7.26
C PRO A 143 -16.72 -4.63 -6.17
N GLU A 144 -15.98 -4.76 -5.06
CA GLU A 144 -15.95 -3.77 -3.98
C GLU A 144 -15.47 -2.41 -4.49
N ALA A 145 -14.41 -2.37 -5.30
CA ALA A 145 -13.92 -1.12 -5.90
C ALA A 145 -14.98 -0.48 -6.80
N VAL A 146 -15.63 -1.26 -7.66
CA VAL A 146 -16.67 -0.77 -8.58
C VAL A 146 -17.85 -0.19 -7.81
N GLU A 147 -18.37 -0.91 -6.81
CA GLU A 147 -19.48 -0.45 -5.98
C GLU A 147 -19.12 0.84 -5.22
N PHE A 148 -17.92 0.88 -4.64
CA PHE A 148 -17.46 2.04 -3.89
C PHE A 148 -17.30 3.27 -4.77
N MET A 149 -16.67 3.14 -5.95
CA MET A 149 -16.50 4.26 -6.87
C MET A 149 -17.84 4.79 -7.36
N ALA A 150 -18.79 3.91 -7.72
CA ALA A 150 -20.12 4.32 -8.15
C ALA A 150 -20.89 5.06 -7.04
N ARG A 151 -20.74 4.65 -5.78
CA ARG A 151 -21.42 5.26 -4.64
C ARG A 151 -20.81 6.59 -4.20
N HIS A 152 -19.48 6.67 -4.14
CA HIS A 152 -18.78 7.79 -3.51
C HIS A 152 -18.25 8.83 -4.49
N PHE A 153 -18.17 8.48 -5.78
CA PHE A 153 -17.71 9.37 -6.86
C PHE A 153 -18.63 9.25 -8.09
N PRO A 154 -19.96 9.43 -7.95
CA PRO A 154 -20.92 9.19 -9.04
C PRO A 154 -20.70 10.08 -10.27
N GLU A 155 -20.19 11.30 -10.07
CA GLU A 155 -19.90 12.26 -11.14
C GLU A 155 -18.51 12.06 -11.78
N ASP A 156 -17.66 11.17 -11.23
CA ASP A 156 -16.32 10.90 -11.73
C ASP A 156 -16.32 9.63 -12.60
N ALA A 157 -16.60 9.80 -13.89
CA ALA A 157 -16.60 8.70 -14.86
C ALA A 157 -15.24 7.95 -14.92
N ARG A 158 -14.13 8.61 -14.57
CA ARG A 158 -12.80 7.97 -14.54
C ARG A 158 -12.65 7.05 -13.34
N ALA A 159 -13.23 7.39 -12.20
CA ALA A 159 -13.22 6.53 -11.01
C ALA A 159 -13.86 5.18 -11.31
N ARG A 160 -15.02 5.21 -11.98
CA ARG A 160 -15.70 3.98 -12.44
C ARG A 160 -14.87 3.20 -13.44
N THR A 161 -14.37 3.87 -14.49
CA THR A 161 -13.54 3.24 -15.53
C THR A 161 -12.28 2.59 -14.93
N TRP A 162 -11.64 3.26 -13.98
CA TRP A 162 -10.47 2.75 -13.26
C TRP A 162 -10.79 1.47 -12.48
N ALA A 163 -11.91 1.45 -11.75
CA ALA A 163 -12.30 0.29 -10.94
C ALA A 163 -12.68 -0.92 -11.81
N GLU A 164 -13.37 -0.68 -12.93
CA GLU A 164 -13.73 -1.74 -13.89
C GLU A 164 -12.48 -2.31 -14.60
N ALA A 165 -11.43 -1.49 -14.78
CA ALA A 165 -10.18 -1.88 -15.42
C ALA A 165 -9.17 -2.62 -14.52
N LEU A 166 -9.49 -2.87 -13.24
CA LEU A 166 -8.60 -3.62 -12.35
C LEU A 166 -8.34 -5.03 -12.90
N ALA A 167 -7.07 -5.34 -13.11
CA ALA A 167 -6.61 -6.57 -13.78
C ALA A 167 -6.86 -7.83 -12.96
N VAL A 168 -6.88 -7.72 -11.63
CA VAL A 168 -7.14 -8.82 -10.70
C VAL A 168 -8.48 -8.63 -10.01
N ALA A 169 -9.17 -9.73 -9.72
CA ALA A 169 -10.42 -9.70 -8.99
C ALA A 169 -10.23 -9.75 -7.47
N ARG A 170 -9.10 -10.30 -6.99
CA ARG A 170 -8.79 -10.55 -5.57
C ARG A 170 -7.29 -10.77 -5.32
N TYR A 171 -6.89 -10.68 -4.06
CA TYR A 171 -5.48 -10.73 -3.61
C TYR A 171 -4.69 -11.97 -4.06
N SER A 172 -5.28 -13.16 -4.02
CA SER A 172 -4.59 -14.40 -4.41
C SER A 172 -4.08 -14.41 -5.86
N GLU A 173 -4.71 -13.62 -6.74
CA GLU A 173 -4.29 -13.48 -8.14
C GLU A 173 -3.03 -12.61 -8.28
N LEU A 174 -2.75 -11.73 -7.31
CA LEU A 174 -1.48 -10.97 -7.25
C LEU A 174 -0.31 -11.87 -6.86
N LEU A 175 -0.55 -12.86 -6.00
CA LEU A 175 0.47 -13.80 -5.53
C LEU A 175 0.75 -14.92 -6.53
N SER A 176 -0.16 -15.13 -7.48
CA SER A 176 0.07 -16.08 -8.57
C SER A 176 1.11 -15.50 -9.52
N PRO A 177 2.14 -16.28 -9.92
CA PRO A 177 3.06 -15.85 -10.96
C PRO A 177 2.24 -15.56 -12.21
N GLY A 178 2.19 -14.30 -12.62
CA GLY A 178 1.56 -13.93 -13.88
C GLY A 178 2.26 -14.69 -14.99
N SER A 179 1.53 -15.49 -15.76
CA SER A 179 2.01 -15.99 -17.04
C SER A 179 2.33 -14.77 -17.89
N ALA A 180 3.61 -14.43 -17.96
CA ALA A 180 4.16 -13.52 -18.96
C ALA A 180 4.13 -14.19 -20.33
#